data_AF-A0A0S4JUZ4-F1
#
_entry.id   AF-A0A0S4JUZ4-F1
#
_cell.length_a   1.000
_cell.length_b   1.000
_cell.length_c   1.000
_cell.angle_alpha   90.00
_cell.angle_beta   90.00
_cell.angle_gamma   90.00
#
_symmetry.space_group_name_H-M   'P 1'
#
loop_
_entity.id
_entity.type
_entity.pdbx_description
1 polymer ?
#
loop_
_entity_poly.entity_id
_entity_poly.type
_entity_poly.pdbx_seq_one_letter_code
_entity_poly.pdbx_strand_id
1 'polypeptide(L)'
;MSLAPLAPILSSAFSIDVREVISARALDGSHPEDAGRVDRYRKATTTTTTTTTTTTTTDSNNNTTVIGVVAKWSDDTTIEYLGLSSSSDGAAAAQLKEFIVGRCDITYEDLSPTQCIEYSFADEEPVPTWHLSKTSNDGYEHFLQCKFKVWEKAMREPSCEAAFRRMLQRGLVYQMYDANMFPTPDHLLSKYRVTDEGTGKVVELPHPVARCRVWDASAQTYQELPTTLVGAPKNEEDAKVYWATFLDELRVLRGSNYIDTLLSGKEPEESPATPE
;
A
#
# COMPACT_ATOMS: atom_id res chain seq x y z
N MET A 1 44.01 -2.26 17.73
CA MET A 1 42.71 -1.89 17.14
C MET A 1 41.95 -3.17 16.88
N SER A 2 40.96 -3.45 17.73
CA SER A 2 40.20 -4.70 17.77
C SER A 2 39.01 -4.58 16.83
N LEU A 3 38.92 -5.43 15.82
CA LEU A 3 37.74 -5.56 14.97
C LEU A 3 36.64 -6.24 15.78
N ALA A 4 35.52 -5.55 15.98
CA ALA A 4 34.33 -6.12 16.60
C ALA A 4 33.67 -7.12 15.63
N PRO A 5 33.12 -8.25 16.13
CA PRO A 5 32.43 -9.21 15.30
C PRO A 5 31.06 -8.67 14.87
N LEU A 6 30.75 -8.81 13.58
CA LEU A 6 29.41 -8.64 13.03
C LEU A 6 28.48 -9.66 13.68
N ALA A 7 27.58 -9.19 14.54
CA ALA A 7 26.50 -9.99 15.08
C ALA A 7 25.39 -10.14 14.00
N PRO A 8 24.78 -11.32 13.84
CA PRO A 8 23.66 -11.49 12.92
C PRO A 8 22.40 -10.88 13.55
N ILE A 9 21.93 -9.77 12.98
CA ILE A 9 20.60 -9.23 13.28
C ILE A 9 19.59 -10.02 12.43
N LEU A 10 19.26 -11.23 12.87
CA LEU A 10 18.12 -12.01 12.37
C LEU A 10 17.47 -12.70 13.57
N SER A 11 16.77 -11.93 14.40
CA SER A 11 16.02 -12.43 15.56
C SER A 11 14.66 -11.74 15.76
N SER A 12 14.15 -10.97 14.80
CA SER A 12 12.71 -10.67 14.78
C SER A 12 12.05 -11.79 13.98
N ALA A 13 11.44 -12.74 14.68
CA ALA A 13 10.58 -13.75 14.09
C ALA A 13 9.44 -13.04 13.34
N PHE A 14 9.56 -12.94 12.02
CA PHE A 14 8.46 -12.57 11.15
C PHE A 14 7.53 -13.78 11.04
N SER A 15 6.36 -13.68 11.67
CA SER A 15 5.23 -14.56 11.34
C SER A 15 4.48 -13.89 10.21
N ILE A 16 4.86 -14.16 8.97
CA ILE A 16 3.92 -13.98 7.86
C ILE A 16 2.83 -15.02 8.12
N ASP A 17 1.64 -14.58 8.53
CA ASP A 17 0.48 -15.48 8.54
C ASP A 17 0.17 -15.80 7.06
N VAL A 18 0.65 -16.96 6.62
CA VAL A 18 0.55 -17.46 5.23
C VAL A 18 -0.93 -17.60 4.79
N ARG A 19 -1.90 -17.39 5.70
CA ARG A 19 -3.33 -17.41 5.41
C ARG A 19 -3.83 -16.15 4.70
N GLU A 20 -3.12 -15.02 4.78
CA GLU A 20 -3.42 -13.80 4.00
C GLU A 20 -2.49 -13.62 2.79
N VAL A 21 -1.99 -14.73 2.23
CA VAL A 21 -1.25 -14.68 0.97
C VAL A 21 -2.19 -14.19 -0.13
N ILE A 22 -1.93 -12.95 -0.58
CA ILE A 22 -2.33 -12.34 -1.85
C ILE A 22 -2.60 -13.46 -2.85
N SER A 23 -3.85 -13.60 -3.32
CA SER A 23 -4.33 -14.70 -4.18
C SER A 23 -3.22 -15.25 -5.08
N ALA A 24 -2.52 -16.28 -4.59
CA ALA A 24 -1.38 -16.84 -5.29
C ALA A 24 -1.94 -17.50 -6.54
N ARG A 25 -1.72 -16.87 -7.70
CA ARG A 25 -2.10 -17.47 -8.97
C ARG A 25 -0.94 -18.35 -9.39
N ALA A 26 -1.14 -19.66 -9.29
CA ALA A 26 -0.23 -20.63 -9.87
C ALA A 26 -0.09 -20.35 -11.37
N LEU A 27 1.11 -19.97 -11.79
CA LEU A 27 1.44 -19.83 -13.20
C LEU A 27 1.73 -21.23 -13.76
N ASP A 28 0.67 -21.99 -14.06
CA ASP A 28 0.77 -23.35 -14.61
C ASP A 28 1.12 -23.37 -16.12
N GLY A 29 1.16 -22.19 -16.75
CA GLY A 29 1.46 -22.02 -18.17
C GLY A 29 0.32 -22.45 -19.10
N SER A 30 -0.87 -22.74 -18.58
CA SER A 30 -2.04 -23.11 -19.38
C SER A 30 -2.67 -21.92 -20.12
N HIS A 31 -2.48 -20.71 -19.60
CA HIS A 31 -2.92 -19.48 -20.27
C HIS A 31 -1.80 -18.93 -21.18
N PRO A 32 -2.10 -18.47 -22.42
CA PRO A 32 -1.09 -17.95 -23.35
C PRO A 32 -0.29 -16.76 -22.79
N GLU A 33 -0.91 -15.91 -21.97
CA GLU A 33 -0.23 -14.80 -21.28
C GLU A 33 0.69 -15.29 -20.16
N ASP A 34 0.38 -16.44 -19.55
CA ASP A 34 1.17 -17.05 -18.48
C ASP A 34 2.41 -17.76 -19.06
N ALA A 35 2.35 -18.26 -20.30
CA ALA A 35 3.49 -18.94 -20.95
C ALA A 35 4.73 -18.02 -21.09
N GLY A 36 4.54 -16.75 -21.49
CA GLY A 36 5.64 -15.78 -21.58
C GLY A 36 6.20 -15.37 -20.21
N ARG A 37 5.36 -15.41 -19.16
CA ARG A 37 5.73 -15.10 -17.78
C ARG A 37 6.53 -16.24 -17.15
N VAL A 38 6.04 -17.47 -17.26
CA VAL A 38 6.73 -18.70 -16.82
C VAL A 38 8.10 -18.81 -17.47
N ASP A 39 8.24 -18.44 -18.74
CA ASP A 39 9.53 -18.48 -19.45
C ASP A 39 10.54 -17.44 -18.91
N ARG A 40 10.09 -16.25 -18.44
CA ARG A 40 10.98 -15.31 -17.72
C ARG A 40 11.47 -15.89 -16.40
N TYR A 41 10.58 -16.49 -15.61
CA TYR A 41 10.94 -17.09 -14.32
C TYR A 41 11.89 -18.29 -14.49
N ARG A 42 11.69 -19.12 -15.53
CA ARG A 42 12.60 -20.23 -15.88
C ARG A 42 13.94 -19.74 -16.45
N LYS A 43 13.96 -18.66 -17.23
CA LYS A 43 15.20 -18.07 -17.74
C LYS A 43 16.05 -17.44 -16.64
N ALA A 44 15.43 -16.84 -15.63
CA ALA A 44 16.14 -16.40 -14.42
C ALA A 44 16.88 -17.56 -13.71
N THR A 45 16.47 -18.82 -13.92
CA THR A 45 17.15 -20.00 -13.38
C THR A 45 18.33 -20.48 -14.25
N THR A 46 18.47 -20.02 -15.50
CA THR A 46 19.37 -20.62 -16.49
C THR A 46 20.59 -19.76 -16.85
N THR A 47 20.59 -18.45 -16.57
CA THR A 47 21.69 -17.53 -16.98
C THR A 47 22.18 -16.59 -15.87
N THR A 48 21.69 -16.77 -14.65
CA THR A 48 21.94 -15.87 -13.52
C THR A 48 22.84 -16.54 -12.49
N THR A 49 23.82 -15.80 -11.96
CA THR A 49 24.48 -16.16 -10.70
C THR A 49 23.46 -16.02 -9.58
N THR A 50 22.77 -17.11 -9.25
CA THR A 50 21.82 -17.16 -8.13
C THR A 50 22.61 -17.39 -6.85
N THR A 51 22.66 -16.39 -5.98
CA THR A 51 23.07 -16.59 -4.58
C THR A 51 21.83 -16.96 -3.80
N THR A 52 21.66 -18.26 -3.52
CA THR A 52 20.52 -18.74 -2.73
C THR A 52 20.85 -18.61 -1.24
N THR A 53 20.26 -17.61 -0.58
CA THR A 53 20.23 -17.54 0.89
C THR A 53 18.96 -18.22 1.37
N THR A 54 19.08 -19.43 1.92
CA THR A 54 17.92 -20.18 2.42
C THR A 54 17.66 -19.85 3.89
N THR A 55 16.59 -19.10 4.15
CA THR A 55 16.00 -19.01 5.49
C THR A 55 14.83 -19.98 5.55
N THR A 56 14.87 -20.98 6.42
CA THR A 56 13.80 -21.98 6.57
C THR A 56 12.97 -21.67 7.79
N THR A 57 11.69 -21.37 7.58
CA THR A 57 10.67 -21.37 8.64
C THR A 57 9.75 -22.55 8.39
N THR A 58 9.64 -23.46 9.36
CA THR A 58 8.78 -24.65 9.26
C THR A 58 7.51 -24.42 10.08
N ASP A 59 6.35 -24.39 9.43
CA ASP A 59 5.07 -24.51 10.13
C ASP A 59 4.90 -25.97 10.59
N SER A 60 4.66 -26.19 11.88
CA SER A 60 4.56 -27.54 12.45
C SER A 60 3.38 -28.34 11.90
N ASN A 61 2.43 -27.68 11.22
CA ASN A 61 1.23 -28.34 10.70
C ASN A 61 1.29 -28.64 9.20
N ASN A 62 2.22 -28.05 8.45
CA ASN A 62 2.38 -28.25 7.02
C ASN A 62 3.86 -28.33 6.69
N ASN A 63 4.29 -29.41 6.03
CA ASN A 63 5.68 -29.63 5.59
C ASN A 63 6.07 -28.74 4.39
N THR A 64 5.70 -27.46 4.45
CA THR A 64 5.99 -26.43 3.47
C THR A 64 7.09 -25.53 4.02
N THR A 65 8.14 -25.37 3.23
CA THR A 65 9.24 -24.46 3.53
C THR A 65 9.15 -23.28 2.57
N VAL A 66 9.17 -22.06 3.11
CA VAL A 66 9.35 -20.84 2.32
C VAL A 66 10.85 -20.62 2.13
N ILE A 67 11.27 -20.32 0.91
CA ILE A 67 12.67 -20.08 0.53
C ILE A 67 12.77 -18.71 -0.13
N GLY A 68 13.63 -17.84 0.41
CA GLY A 68 14.03 -16.60 -0.27
C GLY A 68 15.03 -16.88 -1.38
N VAL A 69 14.80 -16.35 -2.58
CA VAL A 69 15.67 -16.50 -3.75
C VAL A 69 16.00 -15.12 -4.29
N VAL A 70 17.26 -14.70 -4.12
CA VAL A 70 17.74 -13.44 -4.70
C VAL A 70 18.26 -13.72 -6.10
N ALA A 71 17.58 -13.16 -7.11
CA ALA A 71 17.99 -13.20 -8.49
C ALA A 71 18.64 -11.87 -8.87
N LYS A 72 19.75 -11.94 -9.61
CA LYS A 72 20.47 -10.78 -10.13
C LYS A 72 20.53 -10.85 -11.66
N TRP A 73 20.10 -9.80 -12.34
CA TRP A 73 20.08 -9.74 -13.81
C TRP A 73 21.34 -9.10 -14.37
N SER A 74 21.49 -9.18 -15.70
CA SER A 74 22.65 -8.63 -16.42
C SER A 74 22.76 -7.11 -16.34
N ASP A 75 21.66 -6.42 -16.01
CA ASP A 75 21.60 -4.96 -15.83
C ASP A 75 21.85 -4.53 -14.37
N ASP A 76 22.37 -5.45 -13.53
CA ASP A 76 22.61 -5.26 -12.10
C ASP A 76 21.33 -5.20 -11.23
N THR A 77 20.14 -5.29 -11.85
CA THR A 77 18.86 -5.36 -11.12
C THR A 77 18.84 -6.58 -10.22
N THR A 78 18.42 -6.41 -8.97
CA THR A 78 18.30 -7.49 -7.99
C THR A 78 16.87 -7.56 -7.49
N ILE A 79 16.27 -8.77 -7.56
CA ILE A 79 14.90 -9.03 -7.07
C ILE A 79 14.95 -10.25 -6.17
N GLU A 80 14.32 -10.15 -5.02
CA GLU A 80 14.10 -11.28 -4.13
C GLU A 80 12.71 -11.89 -4.39
N TYR A 81 12.67 -13.20 -4.58
CA TYR A 81 11.45 -13.97 -4.69
C TYR A 81 11.26 -14.83 -3.47
N LEU A 82 10.01 -15.08 -3.10
CA LEU A 82 9.66 -16.11 -2.14
C LEU A 82 9.15 -17.32 -2.91
N GLY A 83 9.75 -18.47 -2.67
CA GLY A 83 9.35 -19.73 -3.26
C GLY A 83 8.87 -20.72 -2.20
N LEU A 84 7.89 -21.54 -2.56
CA LEU A 84 7.41 -22.64 -1.73
C LEU A 84 8.10 -23.94 -2.16
N SER A 85 8.66 -24.64 -1.17
CA SER A 85 9.20 -25.98 -1.31
C SER A 85 8.42 -26.93 -0.42
N SER A 86 8.23 -28.17 -0.88
CA SER A 86 7.74 -29.25 -0.03
C SER A 86 8.75 -30.39 -0.07
N SER A 87 9.25 -30.81 1.09
CA SER A 87 10.12 -31.97 1.19
C SER A 87 9.31 -33.25 1.35
N SER A 88 8.80 -33.84 0.25
CA SER A 88 8.15 -35.16 0.37
C SER A 88 9.15 -36.27 0.66
N ASP A 89 10.41 -36.11 0.25
CA ASP A 89 11.43 -37.14 0.33
C ASP A 89 12.73 -36.55 0.86
N GLY A 90 13.33 -37.19 1.88
CA GLY A 90 14.54 -36.76 2.59
C GLY A 90 15.83 -36.73 1.74
N ALA A 91 15.76 -36.36 0.47
CA ALA A 91 16.87 -36.21 -0.45
C ALA A 91 17.13 -34.74 -0.77
N ALA A 92 18.17 -34.20 -0.12
CA ALA A 92 19.09 -33.07 -0.37
C ALA A 92 18.84 -31.93 -1.40
N ALA A 93 17.79 -31.91 -2.22
CA ALA A 93 17.49 -30.81 -3.12
C ALA A 93 16.02 -30.39 -2.96
N ALA A 94 15.80 -29.36 -2.14
CA ALA A 94 14.52 -28.67 -2.07
C ALA A 94 14.16 -28.19 -3.50
N GLN A 95 13.23 -28.88 -4.16
CA GLN A 95 12.74 -28.44 -5.45
C GLN A 95 11.71 -27.33 -5.20
N LEU A 96 12.06 -26.11 -5.60
CA LEU A 96 11.12 -25.00 -5.65
C LEU A 96 9.94 -25.40 -6.53
N LYS A 97 8.75 -25.45 -5.94
CA LYS A 97 7.52 -25.83 -6.64
C LYS A 97 6.89 -24.62 -7.31
N GLU A 98 6.86 -23.50 -6.60
CA GLU A 98 6.12 -22.31 -7.01
C GLU A 98 6.76 -21.06 -6.41
N PHE A 99 6.76 -19.98 -7.18
CA PHE A 99 7.06 -18.64 -6.67
C PHE A 99 5.77 -17.95 -6.28
N ILE A 100 5.78 -17.28 -5.13
CA ILE A 100 4.70 -16.40 -4.73
C ILE A 100 4.82 -15.14 -5.59
N VAL A 101 3.74 -14.84 -6.33
CA VAL A 101 3.65 -13.66 -7.19
C VAL A 101 2.33 -12.94 -6.88
N GLY A 102 2.44 -11.66 -6.55
CA GLY A 102 1.33 -10.72 -6.45
C GLY A 102 1.18 -9.91 -7.73
N ARG A 103 0.19 -9.02 -7.75
CA ARG A 103 -0.02 -8.06 -8.85
C ARG A 103 -0.22 -6.67 -8.27
N CYS A 104 0.41 -5.67 -8.86
CA CYS A 104 0.16 -4.28 -8.50
C CYS A 104 -1.25 -3.85 -8.94
N ASP A 105 -2.05 -3.28 -8.04
CA ASP A 105 -3.40 -2.79 -8.39
C ASP A 105 -3.40 -1.50 -9.22
N ILE A 106 -2.25 -0.81 -9.30
CA ILE A 106 -2.09 0.43 -10.09
C ILE A 106 -1.42 0.15 -11.43
N THR A 107 -0.22 -0.43 -11.43
CA THR A 107 0.56 -0.66 -12.67
C THR A 107 0.18 -1.97 -13.36
N TYR A 108 -0.57 -2.85 -12.67
CA TYR A 108 -0.93 -4.19 -13.12
C TYR A 108 0.24 -5.15 -13.37
N GLU A 109 1.44 -4.78 -12.94
CA GLU A 109 2.65 -5.57 -13.04
C GLU A 109 2.67 -6.70 -12.01
N ASP A 110 3.35 -7.78 -12.36
CA ASP A 110 3.60 -8.89 -11.43
C ASP A 110 4.66 -8.46 -10.42
N LEU A 111 4.42 -8.73 -9.14
CA LEU A 111 5.31 -8.36 -8.04
C LEU A 111 5.74 -9.60 -7.27
N SER A 112 7.03 -9.68 -6.93
CA SER A 112 7.43 -10.52 -5.82
C SER A 112 6.93 -9.89 -4.50
N PRO A 113 6.70 -10.68 -3.44
CA PRO A 113 6.30 -10.15 -2.14
C PRO A 113 7.24 -9.07 -1.59
N THR A 114 8.53 -9.11 -1.95
CA THR A 114 9.49 -8.10 -1.49
C THR A 114 9.40 -6.78 -2.25
N GLN A 115 8.74 -6.77 -3.40
CA GLN A 115 8.47 -5.55 -4.19
C GLN A 115 7.17 -4.85 -3.75
N CYS A 116 6.35 -5.51 -2.94
CA CYS A 116 5.15 -4.93 -2.36
C CYS A 116 5.52 -3.95 -1.23
N ILE A 117 4.75 -2.87 -1.11
CA ILE A 117 4.91 -1.91 0.00
C ILE A 117 4.40 -2.52 1.30
N GLU A 118 5.19 -2.42 2.36
CA GLU A 118 4.74 -2.68 3.72
C GLU A 118 4.27 -1.38 4.37
N TYR A 119 3.20 -1.46 5.16
CA TYR A 119 2.62 -0.29 5.82
C TYR A 119 2.09 -0.61 7.22
N SER A 120 1.95 0.42 8.06
CA SER A 120 1.36 0.28 9.39
C SER A 120 0.47 1.48 9.73
N PHE A 121 -0.48 1.26 10.65
CA PHE A 121 -1.35 2.30 11.16
C PHE A 121 -0.92 2.81 12.52
N ALA A 122 -1.31 4.04 12.86
CA ALA A 122 -0.97 4.66 14.16
C ALA A 122 -1.67 3.97 15.34
N ASP A 123 -2.84 3.36 15.09
CA ASP A 123 -3.67 2.71 16.10
C ASP A 123 -3.12 1.36 16.60
N GLU A 124 -2.05 0.85 15.99
CA GLU A 124 -1.43 -0.44 16.29
C GLU A 124 -0.20 -0.31 17.22
N GLU A 125 0.09 0.89 17.74
CA GLU A 125 1.16 1.13 18.71
C GLU A 125 0.85 0.46 20.09
N PRO A 126 1.86 0.03 20.88
CA PRO A 126 3.29 0.35 20.79
C PRO A 126 4.13 -0.57 19.88
N VAL A 127 3.53 -1.60 19.29
CA VAL A 127 4.24 -2.54 18.40
C VAL A 127 3.51 -2.54 17.06
N PRO A 128 4.00 -1.78 16.06
CA PRO A 128 3.31 -1.67 14.78
C PRO A 128 3.18 -3.05 14.12
N THR A 129 1.98 -3.35 13.65
CA THR A 129 1.77 -4.49 12.77
C THR A 129 2.03 -4.04 11.34
N TRP A 130 2.89 -4.77 10.63
CA TRP A 130 3.18 -4.47 9.23
C TRP A 130 2.26 -5.28 8.34
N HIS A 131 1.55 -4.57 7.49
CA HIS A 131 0.64 -5.12 6.48
C HIS A 131 1.28 -5.01 5.10
N LEU A 132 0.93 -5.90 4.19
CA LEU A 132 1.47 -5.90 2.83
C LEU A 132 0.45 -5.32 1.84
N SER A 133 0.81 -4.24 1.17
CA SER A 133 0.00 -3.60 0.13
C SER A 133 0.21 -4.30 -1.21
N LYS A 134 -0.84 -4.40 -2.03
CA LYS A 134 -0.77 -4.85 -3.42
C LYS A 134 -0.31 -3.73 -4.37
N THR A 135 0.69 -2.96 -3.94
CA THR A 135 1.20 -1.82 -4.69
C THR A 135 2.70 -1.95 -4.86
N SER A 136 3.19 -1.70 -6.07
CA SER A 136 4.62 -1.54 -6.36
C SER A 136 5.12 -0.18 -5.88
N ASN A 137 6.44 -0.02 -5.80
CA ASN A 137 7.04 1.29 -5.50
C ASN A 137 6.64 2.36 -6.54
N ASP A 138 6.58 2.02 -7.82
CA ASP A 138 6.20 2.95 -8.89
C ASP A 138 4.73 3.37 -8.78
N GLY A 139 3.83 2.43 -8.50
CA GLY A 139 2.41 2.72 -8.25
C GLY A 139 2.22 3.61 -7.02
N TYR A 140 2.99 3.34 -5.97
CA TYR A 140 3.03 4.14 -4.75
C TYR A 140 3.50 5.57 -5.00
N GLU A 141 4.63 5.75 -5.70
CA GLU A 141 5.16 7.07 -6.01
C GLU A 141 4.20 7.88 -6.88
N HIS A 142 3.61 7.24 -7.90
CA HIS A 142 2.59 7.87 -8.73
C HIS A 142 1.39 8.36 -7.91
N PHE A 143 0.92 7.53 -6.97
CA PHE A 143 -0.17 7.90 -6.06
C PHE A 143 0.19 9.11 -5.22
N LEU A 144 1.37 9.13 -4.58
CA LEU A 144 1.84 10.24 -3.76
C LEU A 144 1.92 11.56 -4.53
N GLN A 145 2.42 11.52 -5.77
CA GLN A 145 2.57 12.69 -6.63
C GLN A 145 1.23 13.26 -7.10
N CYS A 146 0.21 12.41 -7.30
CA CYS A 146 -1.04 12.81 -7.94
C CYS A 146 -2.19 13.08 -6.97
N LYS A 147 -2.28 12.36 -5.85
CA LYS A 147 -3.48 12.34 -4.99
C LYS A 147 -3.85 13.73 -4.47
N PHE A 148 -2.88 14.49 -3.97
CA PHE A 148 -3.13 15.83 -3.42
C PHE A 148 -3.57 16.81 -4.51
N LYS A 149 -2.88 16.82 -5.65
CA LYS A 149 -3.24 17.67 -6.80
C LYS A 149 -4.64 17.38 -7.33
N VAL A 150 -5.03 16.10 -7.40
CA VAL A 150 -6.38 15.69 -7.79
C VAL A 150 -7.42 16.16 -6.77
N TRP A 151 -7.13 16.00 -5.48
CA TRP A 151 -8.00 16.50 -4.40
C TRP A 151 -8.17 18.02 -4.49
N GLU A 152 -7.09 18.78 -4.62
CA GLU A 152 -7.13 20.25 -4.67
C GLU A 152 -7.92 20.73 -5.89
N LYS A 153 -7.68 20.13 -7.07
CA LYS A 153 -8.44 20.43 -8.28
C LYS A 153 -9.93 20.17 -8.08
N ALA A 154 -10.29 19.02 -7.51
CA ALA A 154 -11.70 18.67 -7.28
C ALA A 154 -12.38 19.58 -6.26
N MET A 155 -11.64 20.18 -5.33
CA MET A 155 -12.15 21.18 -4.40
C MET A 155 -12.35 22.56 -5.04
N ARG A 156 -11.44 22.97 -5.94
CA ARG A 156 -11.55 24.27 -6.63
C ARG A 156 -12.60 24.22 -7.76
N GLU A 157 -12.63 23.11 -8.48
CA GLU A 157 -13.47 22.86 -9.65
C GLU A 157 -14.39 21.63 -9.45
N PRO A 158 -15.31 21.66 -8.46
CA PRO A 158 -16.24 20.56 -8.23
C PRO A 158 -17.19 20.38 -9.41
N SER A 159 -17.24 19.14 -9.92
CA SER A 159 -18.18 18.74 -10.97
C SER A 159 -19.59 18.40 -10.45
N CYS A 160 -19.71 18.16 -9.14
CA CYS A 160 -20.95 17.77 -8.47
C CYS A 160 -20.96 18.29 -7.04
N GLU A 161 -22.03 18.99 -6.65
CA GLU A 161 -22.19 19.58 -5.31
C GLU A 161 -22.19 18.51 -4.21
N ALA A 162 -22.88 17.39 -4.41
CA ALA A 162 -22.90 16.30 -3.43
C ALA A 162 -21.51 15.71 -3.17
N ALA A 163 -20.66 15.63 -4.21
CA ALA A 163 -19.28 15.20 -4.04
C ALA A 163 -18.45 16.26 -3.31
N PHE A 164 -18.61 17.53 -3.69
CA PHE A 164 -17.93 18.66 -3.06
C PHE A 164 -18.26 18.78 -1.57
N ARG A 165 -19.54 18.68 -1.19
CA ARG A 165 -20.00 18.66 0.20
C ARG A 165 -19.30 17.56 1.01
N ARG A 166 -19.23 16.34 0.48
CA ARG A 166 -18.54 15.22 1.14
C ARG A 166 -17.04 15.47 1.32
N MET A 167 -16.40 16.10 0.33
CA MET A 167 -14.98 16.47 0.44
C MET A 167 -14.74 17.57 1.47
N LEU A 168 -15.58 18.60 1.50
CA LEU A 168 -15.54 19.67 2.51
C LEU A 168 -15.68 19.12 3.93
N GLN A 169 -16.66 18.23 4.14
CA GLN A 169 -16.91 17.62 5.45
C GLN A 169 -15.79 16.67 5.89
N ARG A 170 -15.14 15.99 4.93
CA ARG A 170 -13.95 15.16 5.20
C ARG A 170 -12.74 16.01 5.60
N GLY A 171 -12.63 17.21 5.04
CA GLY A 171 -11.52 18.13 5.29
C GLY A 171 -10.31 17.87 4.40
N LEU A 172 -9.18 18.43 4.82
CA LEU A 172 -7.91 18.36 4.11
C LEU A 172 -7.35 16.93 4.09
N VAL A 173 -6.97 16.46 2.90
CA VAL A 173 -6.26 15.19 2.73
C VAL A 173 -4.78 15.49 2.54
N TYR A 174 -3.94 15.25 3.56
CA TYR A 174 -2.50 15.51 3.49
C TYR A 174 -1.63 14.26 3.73
N GLN A 175 -2.19 13.24 4.38
CA GLN A 175 -1.58 11.93 4.55
C GLN A 175 -2.15 10.93 3.55
N MET A 176 -1.34 9.91 3.28
CA MET A 176 -1.71 8.82 2.41
C MET A 176 -2.80 7.94 3.04
N TYR A 177 -3.88 7.75 2.28
CA TYR A 177 -4.97 6.83 2.59
C TYR A 177 -5.65 6.42 1.28
N ASP A 178 -5.90 5.12 1.14
CA ASP A 178 -6.75 4.55 0.13
C ASP A 178 -7.21 3.17 0.60
N ALA A 179 -8.52 2.94 0.72
CA ALA A 179 -9.05 1.69 1.27
C ALA A 179 -8.73 0.45 0.41
N ASN A 180 -8.43 0.63 -0.88
CA ASN A 180 -8.05 -0.48 -1.75
C ASN A 180 -6.55 -0.79 -1.64
N MET A 181 -5.71 0.25 -1.59
CA MET A 181 -4.25 0.06 -1.49
C MET A 181 -3.79 -0.29 -0.08
N PHE A 182 -4.45 0.28 0.93
CA PHE A 182 -4.11 0.16 2.34
C PHE A 182 -5.36 -0.24 3.12
N PRO A 183 -5.85 -1.48 2.95
CA PRO A 183 -7.04 -1.95 3.64
C PRO A 183 -6.86 -1.85 5.17
N THR A 184 -7.93 -1.42 5.83
CA THR A 184 -8.01 -1.40 7.29
C THR A 184 -8.16 -2.83 7.81
N PRO A 185 -7.32 -3.28 8.78
CA PRO A 185 -7.40 -4.60 9.35
C PRO A 185 -8.76 -4.86 10.03
N ASP A 186 -9.21 -6.11 10.01
CA ASP A 186 -10.54 -6.51 10.52
C ASP A 186 -10.81 -6.03 11.94
N HIS A 187 -9.80 -6.09 12.81
CA HIS A 187 -9.89 -5.68 14.21
C HIS A 187 -10.03 -4.16 14.40
N LEU A 188 -9.76 -3.35 13.36
CA LEU A 188 -9.93 -1.89 13.34
C LEU A 188 -11.13 -1.43 12.52
N LEU A 189 -11.75 -2.30 11.71
CA LEU A 189 -12.86 -1.91 10.82
C LEU A 189 -14.02 -1.23 11.54
N SER A 190 -14.35 -1.63 12.77
CA SER A 190 -15.44 -1.03 13.56
C SER A 190 -15.18 0.43 13.94
N LYS A 191 -13.91 0.86 14.03
CA LYS A 191 -13.54 2.26 14.30
C LYS A 191 -13.64 3.14 13.06
N TYR A 192 -13.41 2.55 11.90
CA TYR A 192 -13.33 3.25 10.61
C TYR A 192 -14.55 3.01 9.72
N ARG A 193 -15.63 2.46 10.27
CA ARG A 193 -16.91 2.30 9.59
C ARG A 193 -18.03 2.90 10.43
N VAL A 194 -18.75 3.85 9.86
CA VAL A 194 -19.90 4.50 10.49
C VAL A 194 -21.13 4.17 9.68
N THR A 195 -22.22 3.75 10.33
CA THR A 195 -23.51 3.61 9.66
C THR A 195 -24.24 4.94 9.76
N ASP A 196 -24.57 5.53 8.61
CA ASP A 196 -25.39 6.73 8.54
C ASP A 196 -26.82 6.38 8.97
N GLU A 197 -27.31 6.97 10.06
CA GLU A 197 -28.61 6.64 10.65
C GLU A 197 -29.80 6.98 9.74
N GLY A 198 -29.66 7.98 8.88
CA GLY A 198 -30.72 8.42 7.98
C GLY A 198 -30.85 7.53 6.75
N THR A 199 -29.73 7.02 6.23
CA THR A 199 -29.70 6.23 4.99
C THR A 199 -29.47 4.74 5.21
N GLY A 200 -29.03 4.33 6.41
CA GLY A 200 -28.58 2.98 6.73
C GLY A 200 -27.30 2.56 6.00
N LYS A 201 -26.62 3.47 5.30
CA LYS A 201 -25.41 3.16 4.52
C LYS A 201 -24.18 3.17 5.41
N VAL A 202 -23.29 2.18 5.20
CA VAL A 202 -21.98 2.17 5.84
C VAL A 202 -21.04 3.11 5.08
N VAL A 203 -20.49 4.07 5.79
CA VAL A 203 -19.49 5.02 5.33
C VAL A 203 -18.14 4.61 5.91
N GLU A 204 -17.15 4.43 5.04
CA GLU A 204 -15.78 4.18 5.46
C GLU A 204 -15.07 5.51 5.71
N LEU A 205 -14.53 5.65 6.91
CA LEU A 205 -13.73 6.80 7.32
C LEU A 205 -12.29 6.64 6.79
N PRO A 206 -11.61 7.74 6.43
CA PRO A 206 -10.18 7.70 6.14
C PRO A 206 -9.38 7.11 7.30
N HIS A 207 -8.50 6.16 6.98
CA HIS A 207 -7.55 5.56 7.90
C HIS A 207 -6.12 5.86 7.42
N PRO A 208 -5.51 6.97 7.87
CA PRO A 208 -4.22 7.40 7.37
C PRO A 208 -3.11 6.39 7.71
N VAL A 209 -2.27 6.12 6.71
CA VAL A 209 -1.09 5.28 6.90
C VAL A 209 -0.03 6.05 7.69
N ALA A 210 0.46 5.46 8.78
CA ALA A 210 1.43 6.09 9.66
C ALA A 210 2.86 5.89 9.17
N ARG A 211 3.20 4.67 8.72
CA ARG A 211 4.53 4.32 8.22
C ARG A 211 4.42 3.47 6.97
N CYS A 212 5.40 3.62 6.08
CA CYS A 212 5.56 2.78 4.90
C CYS A 212 7.02 2.43 4.70
N ARG A 213 7.28 1.22 4.23
CA ARG A 213 8.61 0.77 3.85
C ARG A 213 8.56 -0.22 2.69
N VAL A 214 9.68 -0.40 2.02
CA VAL A 214 9.87 -1.40 0.96
C VAL A 214 11.18 -2.12 1.15
N TRP A 215 11.26 -3.40 0.80
CA TRP A 215 12.50 -4.16 0.88
C TRP A 215 13.42 -3.84 -0.30
N ASP A 216 14.63 -3.36 -0.02
CA ASP A 216 15.69 -3.24 -1.02
C ASP A 216 16.52 -4.53 -1.02
N ALA A 217 16.31 -5.37 -2.03
CA ALA A 217 17.02 -6.64 -2.18
C ALA A 217 18.53 -6.48 -2.40
N SER A 218 18.97 -5.34 -2.96
CA SER A 218 20.40 -5.08 -3.19
C SER A 218 21.10 -4.71 -1.89
N ALA A 219 20.47 -3.86 -1.08
CA ALA A 219 20.99 -3.42 0.21
C ALA A 219 20.66 -4.37 1.38
N GLN A 220 19.78 -5.34 1.15
CA GLN A 220 19.23 -6.26 2.16
C GLN A 220 18.70 -5.52 3.39
N THR A 221 17.97 -4.43 3.15
CA THR A 221 17.37 -3.61 4.20
C THR A 221 16.03 -3.06 3.74
N TYR A 222 15.18 -2.70 4.69
CA TYR A 222 14.02 -1.88 4.39
C TYR A 222 14.43 -0.42 4.16
N GLN A 223 13.81 0.19 3.15
CA GLN A 223 13.83 1.62 2.90
C GLN A 223 12.49 2.22 3.36
N GLU A 224 12.54 3.23 4.24
CA GLU A 224 11.37 3.99 4.65
C GLU A 224 10.86 4.87 3.50
N LEU A 225 9.54 4.95 3.36
CA LEU A 225 8.85 5.71 2.34
C LEU A 225 8.01 6.83 2.96
N PRO A 226 7.89 8.00 2.31
CA PRO A 226 7.15 9.13 2.85
C PRO A 226 5.64 8.90 2.81
N THR A 227 4.93 9.08 3.92
CA THR A 227 3.46 8.93 3.99
C THR A 227 2.70 10.23 3.75
N THR A 228 3.40 11.37 3.69
CA THR A 228 2.83 12.68 3.33
C THR A 228 2.72 12.82 1.81
N LEU A 229 1.58 13.30 1.32
CA LEU A 229 1.36 13.51 -0.11
C LEU A 229 2.22 14.67 -0.65
N VAL A 230 2.69 14.55 -1.89
CA VAL A 230 3.52 15.58 -2.51
C VAL A 230 2.69 16.86 -2.74
N GLY A 231 3.21 17.99 -2.25
CA GLY A 231 2.53 19.29 -2.31
C GLY A 231 1.58 19.57 -1.15
N ALA A 232 1.30 18.57 -0.30
CA ALA A 232 0.49 18.75 0.90
C ALA A 232 1.31 19.34 2.08
N PRO A 233 0.64 19.93 3.08
CA PRO A 233 1.28 20.32 4.34
C PRO A 233 1.97 19.14 5.04
N LYS A 234 3.13 19.40 5.67
CA LYS A 234 4.01 18.33 6.19
C LYS A 234 3.62 17.80 7.56
N ASN A 235 2.91 18.60 8.34
CA ASN A 235 2.50 18.29 9.71
C ASN A 235 1.07 18.80 9.96
N GLU A 236 0.53 18.45 11.13
CA GLU A 236 -0.86 18.74 11.48
C GLU A 236 -1.09 20.25 11.67
N GLU A 237 -0.11 20.98 12.17
CA GLU A 237 -0.15 22.42 12.39
C GLU A 237 -0.27 23.18 11.06
N ASP A 238 0.62 22.88 10.11
CA ASP A 238 0.61 23.43 8.76
C ASP A 238 -0.67 23.02 8.03
N ALA A 239 -1.16 21.79 8.26
CA ALA A 239 -2.42 21.31 7.70
C ALA A 239 -3.63 22.13 8.18
N LYS A 240 -3.68 22.47 9.48
CA LYS A 240 -4.74 23.33 10.05
C LYS A 240 -4.71 24.73 9.44
N VAL A 241 -3.53 25.33 9.33
CA VAL A 241 -3.36 26.66 8.74
C VAL A 241 -3.75 26.65 7.26
N TYR A 242 -3.22 25.71 6.48
CA TYR A 242 -3.55 25.55 5.07
C TYR A 242 -5.06 25.37 4.87
N TRP A 243 -5.69 24.51 5.66
CA TRP A 243 -7.13 24.24 5.53
C TRP A 243 -7.98 25.47 5.85
N ALA A 244 -7.64 26.23 6.90
CA ALA A 244 -8.34 27.46 7.23
C ALA A 244 -8.24 28.49 6.09
N THR A 245 -7.02 28.72 5.58
CA THR A 245 -6.80 29.63 4.44
C THR A 245 -7.55 29.18 3.20
N PHE A 246 -7.52 27.88 2.89
CA PHE A 246 -8.19 27.31 1.73
C PHE A 246 -9.72 27.44 1.83
N LEU A 247 -10.29 27.26 3.03
CA LEU A 247 -11.72 27.52 3.26
C LEU A 247 -12.09 28.99 3.05
N ASP A 248 -11.24 29.92 3.50
CA ASP A 248 -11.48 31.35 3.28
C ASP A 248 -11.42 31.72 1.79
N GLU A 249 -10.50 31.13 1.02
CA GLU A 249 -10.48 31.25 -0.44
C GLU A 249 -11.79 30.75 -1.07
N LEU A 250 -12.29 29.59 -0.63
CA LEU A 250 -13.54 29.03 -1.13
C LEU A 250 -14.76 29.89 -0.76
N ARG A 251 -14.78 30.48 0.44
CA ARG A 251 -15.84 31.41 0.88
C ARG A 251 -15.85 32.68 0.03
N VAL A 252 -14.67 33.23 -0.30
CA VAL A 252 -14.56 34.36 -1.21
C VAL A 252 -15.04 34.00 -2.62
N LEU A 253 -14.67 32.82 -3.12
CA LEU A 253 -14.99 32.39 -4.48
C LEU A 253 -16.47 32.01 -4.68
N ARG A 254 -17.09 31.36 -3.68
CA ARG A 254 -18.42 30.73 -3.81
C ARG A 254 -19.48 31.32 -2.87
N GLY A 255 -19.10 32.24 -2.00
CA GLY A 255 -19.95 32.83 -0.97
C GLY A 255 -19.87 32.09 0.37
N SER A 256 -19.67 32.86 1.46
CA SER A 256 -19.50 32.29 2.82
C SER A 256 -20.70 31.45 3.26
N ASN A 257 -21.92 31.97 3.09
CA ASN A 257 -23.14 31.27 3.47
C ASN A 257 -23.28 29.90 2.78
N TYR A 258 -22.88 29.82 1.51
CA TYR A 258 -22.94 28.58 0.75
C TYR A 258 -21.96 27.53 1.31
N ILE A 259 -20.69 27.90 1.49
CA ILE A 259 -19.66 27.01 2.06
C ILE A 259 -20.02 26.57 3.49
N ASP A 260 -20.45 27.50 4.33
CA ASP A 260 -20.79 27.20 5.72
C ASP A 260 -22.04 26.30 5.82
N THR A 261 -23.00 26.45 4.90
CA THR A 261 -24.16 25.55 4.81
C THR A 261 -23.75 24.12 4.44
N LEU A 262 -22.88 23.96 3.43
CA LEU A 262 -22.36 22.64 3.05
C LEU A 262 -21.58 21.96 4.18
N LEU A 263 -20.76 22.72 4.92
CA LEU A 263 -20.02 22.23 6.08
C LEU A 263 -20.95 21.79 7.21
N SER A 264 -22.08 22.47 7.41
CA SER A 264 -23.06 22.12 8.44
C SER A 264 -23.86 20.84 8.13
N GLY A 265 -23.75 20.30 6.91
CA GLY A 265 -24.51 19.14 6.46
C GLY A 265 -25.98 19.41 6.12
N LYS A 266 -26.41 20.66 6.17
CA LYS A 266 -27.74 21.08 5.72
C LYS A 266 -27.77 21.18 4.20
N GLU A 267 -28.95 20.97 3.61
CA GLU A 267 -29.17 21.31 2.21
C GLU A 267 -29.17 22.84 2.05
N PRO A 268 -28.46 23.39 1.06
CA PRO A 268 -28.54 24.81 0.78
C PRO A 268 -29.97 25.17 0.37
N GLU A 269 -30.53 26.20 0.97
CA GLU A 269 -31.73 26.83 0.41
C GLU A 269 -31.40 27.27 -1.01
N GLU A 270 -32.26 26.91 -1.98
CA GLU A 270 -32.04 27.14 -3.41
C GLU A 270 -31.41 28.51 -3.65
N SER A 271 -30.18 28.49 -4.18
CA SER A 271 -29.46 29.72 -4.52
C SER A 271 -30.34 30.55 -5.46
N PRO A 272 -30.56 31.85 -5.20
CA PRO A 272 -31.29 32.70 -6.12
C PRO A 272 -30.63 32.60 -7.50
N ALA A 273 -31.41 32.18 -8.49
CA ALA A 273 -30.95 31.93 -9.86
C ALA A 273 -29.99 33.03 -10.31
N THR A 274 -28.79 32.62 -10.75
CA THR A 274 -27.80 33.56 -11.28
C THR A 274 -28.44 34.27 -12.47
N PRO A 275 -28.58 35.61 -12.46
CA PRO A 275 -29.14 36.31 -13.60
C PRO A 275 -28.23 36.07 -14.82
N GLU A 276 -28.83 35.58 -15.91
CA GLU A 276 -28.17 35.35 -17.21
C GLU A 276 -27.51 36.62 -17.77
#